data_AF-A0A381PF30-F1
#
_entry.id   AF-A0A381PF30-F1
#
_cell.length_a   1.000
_cell.length_b   1.000
_cell.length_c   1.000
_cell.angle_alpha   90.00
_cell.angle_beta   90.00
_cell.angle_gamma   90.00
#
_symmetry.space_group_name_H-M   'P 1'
#
loop_
_entity.id
_entity.type
_entity.pdbx_description
1 polymer ?
#
loop_
_entity_poly.entity_id
_entity_poly.type
_entity_poly.pdbx_seq_one_letter_code
_entity_poly.pdbx_strand_id
1 'polypeptide(L)'
;MLVVIYVPSVIWKEEDAYKKESRFRMQSVYNIENFYNILVGEYEEDGLKALRLVNAVRDSLTADSLFLGEQSVKLSGEEFLVNIPNGFHVEYDTTFGLRRVAKETVVDTTVTILMLTEDGVEDTVYVQKKNLSDTLSDPFFVKVVNENTFERVETVSYFNKRFRKERDPEYNFVALPDSSQFNCPLTNEPYIIEISPNSVRVSSPIRSYRDNRYGFFSLKTRSHGYIIDGTRSWDN
;
A
#
# COMPACT_ATOMS: atom_id res chain seq x y z
N MET A 1 25.09 -5.88 35.66
CA MET A 1 24.84 -4.48 35.27
C MET A 1 24.21 -4.34 33.88
N LEU A 2 24.54 -5.21 32.90
CA LEU A 2 23.93 -5.17 31.54
C LEU A 2 22.43 -5.51 31.48
N VAL A 3 21.93 -6.39 32.36
CA VAL A 3 20.51 -6.83 32.38
C VAL A 3 19.54 -5.67 32.66
N VAL A 4 19.92 -4.73 33.53
CA VAL A 4 19.08 -3.57 33.92
C VAL A 4 18.93 -2.55 32.78
N ILE A 5 19.85 -2.53 31.82
CA ILE A 5 19.79 -1.64 30.66
C ILE A 5 19.10 -2.34 29.48
N TYR A 6 19.42 -3.61 29.25
CA TYR A 6 18.92 -4.37 28.11
C TYR A 6 17.41 -4.67 28.23
N VAL A 7 16.94 -5.14 29.39
CA VAL A 7 15.54 -5.57 29.57
C VAL A 7 14.54 -4.42 29.32
N PRO A 8 14.70 -3.21 29.88
CA PRO A 8 13.84 -2.07 29.54
C PRO A 8 13.86 -1.72 28.06
N SER A 9 15.05 -1.75 27.43
CA SER A 9 15.17 -1.39 26.02
C SER A 9 14.39 -2.31 25.10
N VAL A 10 14.30 -3.60 25.45
CA VAL A 10 13.51 -4.59 24.72
C VAL A 10 12.01 -4.36 24.96
N ILE A 11 11.61 -4.10 26.20
CA ILE A 11 10.21 -3.82 26.54
C ILE A 11 9.71 -2.55 25.82
N TRP A 12 10.49 -1.47 25.79
CA TRP A 12 10.11 -0.25 25.08
C TRP A 12 9.99 -0.45 23.57
N LYS A 13 10.89 -1.23 22.98
CA LYS A 13 10.78 -1.60 21.55
C LYS A 13 9.50 -2.39 21.28
N GLU A 14 9.12 -3.29 22.19
CA GLU A 14 7.89 -4.07 22.09
C GLU A 14 6.63 -3.20 22.25
N GLU A 15 6.63 -2.28 23.21
CA GLU A 15 5.56 -1.27 23.40
C GLU A 15 5.36 -0.42 22.14
N ASP A 16 6.45 0.09 21.57
CA ASP A 16 6.41 0.88 20.34
C ASP A 16 5.94 0.05 19.14
N ALA A 17 6.33 -1.24 19.07
CA ALA A 17 5.89 -2.15 18.02
C ALA A 17 4.36 -2.37 18.07
N TYR A 18 3.82 -2.76 19.24
CA TYR A 18 2.36 -2.94 19.39
C TYR A 18 1.58 -1.66 19.11
N LYS A 19 2.11 -0.51 19.54
CA LYS A 19 1.48 0.78 19.30
C LYS A 19 1.45 1.14 17.81
N LYS A 20 2.57 0.97 17.10
CA LYS A 20 2.65 1.21 15.64
C LYS A 20 1.75 0.25 14.87
N GLU A 21 1.81 -1.03 15.19
CA GLU A 21 0.97 -2.05 14.54
C GLU A 21 -0.51 -1.80 14.79
N SER A 22 -0.89 -1.45 16.03
CA SER A 22 -2.29 -1.14 16.34
C SER A 22 -2.79 0.09 15.60
N ARG A 23 -1.96 1.12 15.43
CA ARG A 23 -2.33 2.32 14.67
C ARG A 23 -2.49 2.02 13.18
N PHE A 24 -1.61 1.19 12.63
CA PHE A 24 -1.72 0.71 11.26
C PHE A 24 -3.04 -0.07 11.05
N ARG A 25 -3.34 -1.03 11.94
CA ARG A 25 -4.59 -1.81 11.87
C ARG A 25 -5.84 -0.93 11.99
N MET A 26 -5.86 0.03 12.92
CA MET A 26 -6.96 1.00 13.04
C MET A 26 -7.13 1.84 11.76
N GLN A 27 -6.04 2.25 11.12
CA GLN A 27 -6.10 2.95 9.83
C GLN A 27 -6.69 2.06 8.74
N SER A 28 -6.32 0.77 8.69
CA SER A 28 -6.91 -0.16 7.73
C SER A 28 -8.41 -0.33 7.95
N VAL A 29 -8.86 -0.52 9.20
CA VAL A 29 -10.29 -0.60 9.53
C VAL A 29 -11.03 0.67 9.09
N TYR A 30 -10.48 1.84 9.41
CA TYR A 30 -11.06 3.12 8.98
C TYR A 30 -11.14 3.26 7.45
N ASN A 31 -10.10 2.84 6.73
CA ASN A 31 -10.09 2.88 5.27
C ASN A 31 -11.14 1.93 4.66
N ILE A 32 -11.33 0.74 5.24
CA ILE A 32 -12.36 -0.22 4.79
C ILE A 32 -13.75 0.40 4.90
N GLU A 33 -14.06 1.03 6.03
CA GLU A 33 -15.34 1.72 6.25
C GLU A 33 -15.56 2.84 5.23
N ASN A 34 -14.52 3.61 4.90
CA ASN A 34 -14.61 4.62 3.85
C ASN A 34 -14.88 4.02 2.47
N PHE A 35 -14.22 2.92 2.10
CA PHE A 35 -14.49 2.23 0.84
C PHE A 35 -15.90 1.63 0.81
N TYR A 36 -16.38 1.10 1.93
CA TYR A 36 -17.75 0.60 2.02
C TYR A 36 -18.76 1.74 1.82
N ASN A 37 -18.55 2.88 2.48
CA ASN A 37 -19.37 4.08 2.30
C ASN A 37 -19.33 4.61 0.85
N ILE A 38 -18.19 4.56 0.16
CA ILE A 38 -18.11 4.92 -1.26
C ILE A 38 -19.02 4.02 -2.12
N LEU A 39 -19.14 2.74 -1.77
CA LEU A 39 -19.91 1.75 -2.53
C LEU A 39 -21.41 1.79 -2.22
N VAL A 40 -21.79 1.95 -0.95
CA VAL A 40 -23.17 1.79 -0.47
C VAL A 40 -23.81 3.13 -0.09
N GLY A 41 -23.01 4.13 0.28
CA GLY A 41 -23.47 5.44 0.76
C GLY A 41 -23.70 5.53 2.28
N GLU A 42 -23.43 4.45 3.01
CA GLU A 42 -23.55 4.36 4.47
C GLU A 42 -22.36 3.59 5.07
N TYR A 43 -22.12 3.72 6.37
CA TYR A 43 -21.12 2.92 7.11
C TYR A 43 -21.75 1.65 7.72
N GLU A 44 -20.94 0.66 8.09
CA GLU A 44 -21.43 -0.64 8.61
C GLU A 44 -20.85 -0.94 10.00
N GLU A 45 -21.69 -1.35 10.95
CA GLU A 45 -21.23 -1.61 12.32
C GLU A 45 -20.37 -2.88 12.38
N ASP A 46 -20.72 -3.89 11.57
CA ASP A 46 -19.90 -5.08 11.38
C ASP A 46 -18.82 -4.83 10.33
N GLY A 47 -17.65 -4.38 10.78
CA GLY A 47 -16.52 -4.14 9.91
C GLY A 47 -16.02 -5.38 9.14
N LEU A 48 -16.31 -6.61 9.59
CA LEU A 48 -15.99 -7.81 8.81
C LEU A 48 -16.92 -7.97 7.60
N LYS A 49 -18.17 -7.53 7.72
CA LYS A 49 -19.12 -7.48 6.61
C LYS A 49 -18.68 -6.41 5.60
N ALA A 50 -18.28 -5.23 6.06
CA ALA A 50 -17.71 -4.19 5.22
C ALA A 50 -16.50 -4.69 4.42
N LEU A 51 -15.55 -5.35 5.11
CA LEU A 51 -14.38 -5.95 4.51
C LEU A 51 -14.72 -6.93 3.38
N ARG A 52 -15.68 -7.84 3.62
CA ARG A 52 -16.07 -8.86 2.64
C ARG A 52 -16.63 -8.25 1.37
N LEU A 53 -17.48 -7.23 1.49
CA LEU A 53 -18.06 -6.55 0.33
C LEU A 53 -16.98 -5.81 -0.47
N VAL A 54 -16.16 -5.01 0.21
CA VAL A 54 -15.10 -4.22 -0.44
C VAL A 54 -14.13 -5.14 -1.19
N ASN A 55 -13.68 -6.23 -0.56
CA ASN A 55 -12.78 -7.19 -1.19
C ASN A 55 -13.43 -7.90 -2.39
N ALA A 56 -14.70 -8.28 -2.28
CA ALA A 56 -15.42 -8.92 -3.38
C ALA A 56 -15.62 -7.99 -4.59
N VAL A 57 -15.92 -6.71 -4.36
CA VAL A 57 -16.02 -5.71 -5.42
C VAL A 57 -14.67 -5.51 -6.11
N ARG A 58 -13.59 -5.41 -5.32
CA ARG A 58 -12.24 -5.29 -5.86
C ARG A 58 -11.83 -6.51 -6.69
N ASP A 59 -12.15 -7.72 -6.23
CA ASP A 59 -11.86 -8.94 -6.97
C ASP A 59 -12.68 -9.03 -8.26
N SER A 60 -13.93 -8.56 -8.24
CA SER A 60 -14.79 -8.48 -9.43
C SER A 60 -14.23 -7.50 -10.46
N LEU A 61 -13.80 -6.31 -10.04
CA LEU A 61 -13.11 -5.33 -10.90
C LEU A 61 -11.80 -5.83 -11.48
N THR A 62 -11.11 -6.70 -10.74
CA THR A 62 -9.87 -7.34 -11.22
C THR A 62 -10.17 -8.37 -12.31
N ALA A 63 -11.33 -9.04 -12.23
CA ALA A 63 -11.78 -10.01 -13.23
C ALA A 63 -12.40 -9.34 -14.47
N ASP A 64 -13.19 -8.28 -14.27
CA ASP A 64 -13.84 -7.51 -15.31
C ASP A 64 -13.72 -6.00 -15.04
N SER A 65 -12.92 -5.33 -15.87
CA SER A 65 -12.70 -3.88 -15.77
C SER A 65 -13.96 -3.05 -16.07
N LEU A 66 -14.99 -3.64 -16.70
CA LEU A 66 -16.26 -2.97 -17.01
C LEU A 66 -17.29 -3.08 -15.88
N PHE A 67 -16.95 -3.73 -14.75
CA PHE A 67 -17.82 -3.90 -13.59
C PHE A 67 -17.95 -2.59 -12.78
N LEU A 68 -18.57 -1.58 -13.40
CA LEU A 68 -18.67 -0.20 -12.92
C LEU A 68 -20.14 0.24 -12.79
N GLY A 69 -20.37 1.31 -12.04
CA GLY A 69 -21.70 1.87 -11.79
C GLY A 69 -22.55 1.04 -10.84
N GLU A 70 -23.87 1.10 -11.00
CA GLU A 70 -24.84 0.36 -10.18
C GLU A 70 -24.75 -1.15 -10.47
N GLN A 71 -24.37 -1.92 -9.46
CA GLN A 71 -24.22 -3.37 -9.52
C GLN A 71 -24.93 -4.03 -8.34
N SER A 72 -25.43 -5.24 -8.55
CA SER A 72 -25.95 -6.09 -7.49
C SER A 72 -24.93 -7.20 -7.19
N VAL A 73 -24.42 -7.20 -5.97
CA VAL A 73 -23.41 -8.15 -5.50
C VAL A 73 -24.04 -9.06 -4.46
N LYS A 74 -24.05 -10.37 -4.70
CA LYS A 74 -24.57 -11.36 -3.75
C LYS A 74 -23.44 -12.00 -2.97
N LEU A 75 -23.41 -11.82 -1.65
CA LEU A 75 -22.37 -12.36 -0.77
C LEU A 75 -23.00 -12.97 0.47
N SER A 76 -22.61 -14.20 0.79
CA SER A 76 -23.06 -14.91 2.00
C SER A 76 -24.58 -15.01 2.17
N GLY A 77 -25.34 -14.96 1.07
CA GLY A 77 -26.81 -15.00 1.07
C GLY A 77 -27.50 -13.64 1.18
N GLU A 78 -26.74 -12.55 1.28
CA GLU A 78 -27.23 -11.17 1.25
C GLU A 78 -26.98 -10.53 -0.12
N GLU A 79 -27.87 -9.62 -0.52
CA GLU A 79 -27.74 -8.86 -1.77
C GLU A 79 -27.40 -7.41 -1.43
N PHE A 80 -26.29 -6.93 -1.98
CA PHE A 80 -25.82 -5.55 -1.83
C PHE A 80 -26.03 -4.81 -3.14
N LEU A 81 -26.67 -3.63 -3.03
CA LEU A 81 -26.76 -2.67 -4.12
C LEU A 81 -25.59 -1.70 -3.96
N VAL A 82 -24.62 -1.79 -4.87
CA VAL A 82 -23.39 -0.99 -4.81
C VAL A 82 -23.29 -0.10 -6.04
N ASN A 83 -22.73 1.10 -5.87
CA ASN A 83 -22.36 1.99 -6.96
C ASN A 83 -20.84 2.11 -7.03
N ILE A 84 -20.23 1.52 -8.06
CA ILE A 84 -18.79 1.41 -8.19
C ILE A 84 -18.26 2.57 -9.04
N PRO A 85 -17.47 3.49 -8.46
CA PRO A 85 -16.92 4.61 -9.22
C PRO A 85 -15.76 4.18 -10.12
N ASN A 86 -15.52 4.96 -11.17
CA ASN A 86 -14.34 4.83 -11.99
C ASN A 86 -13.07 5.04 -11.14
N GLY A 87 -12.10 4.15 -11.26
CA GLY A 87 -10.84 4.25 -10.52
C GLY A 87 -10.85 3.62 -9.12
N PHE A 88 -11.95 3.02 -8.67
CA PHE A 88 -12.04 2.35 -7.36
C PHE A 88 -10.88 1.38 -7.10
N HIS A 89 -10.55 0.51 -8.07
CA HIS A 89 -9.46 -0.47 -7.92
C HIS A 89 -8.09 0.20 -7.73
N VAL A 90 -7.86 1.38 -8.32
CA VAL A 90 -6.62 2.15 -8.18
C VAL A 90 -6.54 2.78 -6.80
N GLU A 91 -7.61 3.41 -6.34
CA GLU A 91 -7.67 4.00 -4.99
C GLU A 91 -7.51 2.92 -3.92
N TYR A 92 -8.17 1.77 -4.09
CA TYR A 92 -8.01 0.62 -3.20
C TYR A 92 -6.57 0.12 -3.17
N ASP A 93 -5.96 -0.18 -4.33
CA ASP A 93 -4.60 -0.70 -4.42
C ASP A 93 -3.56 0.30 -3.88
N THR A 94 -3.79 1.61 -4.03
CA THR A 94 -2.89 2.65 -3.50
C THR A 94 -3.06 2.89 -2.01
N THR A 95 -4.27 2.68 -1.46
CA THR A 95 -4.57 2.88 -0.04
C THR A 95 -4.06 1.74 0.83
N PHE A 96 -4.23 0.49 0.38
CA PHE A 96 -3.76 -0.68 1.12
C PHE A 96 -2.36 -1.14 0.66
N GLY A 97 -1.94 -0.78 -0.55
CA GLY A 97 -0.64 -1.15 -1.09
C GLY A 97 0.52 -0.46 -0.38
N LEU A 98 1.58 -1.22 -0.15
CA LEU A 98 2.85 -0.67 0.33
C LEU A 98 3.66 -0.16 -0.85
N ARG A 99 3.93 1.15 -0.87
CA ARG A 99 4.90 1.73 -1.79
C ARG A 99 6.29 1.19 -1.44
N ARG A 100 6.93 0.54 -2.40
CA ARG A 100 8.32 0.09 -2.32
C ARG A 100 9.18 0.93 -3.25
N VAL A 101 10.44 1.05 -2.88
CA VAL A 101 11.47 1.71 -3.67
C VAL A 101 12.58 0.69 -3.86
N ALA A 102 12.84 0.31 -5.11
CA ALA A 102 13.98 -0.52 -5.47
C ALA A 102 15.01 0.33 -6.22
N LYS A 103 16.28 0.04 -5.97
CA LYS A 103 17.37 0.51 -6.81
C LYS A 103 17.64 -0.58 -7.84
N GLU A 104 17.36 -0.29 -9.09
CA GLU A 104 17.57 -1.21 -10.20
C GLU A 104 18.74 -0.71 -11.03
N THR A 105 19.56 -1.65 -11.52
CA THR A 105 20.63 -1.32 -12.47
C THR A 105 20.06 -1.46 -13.87
N VAL A 106 19.94 -0.35 -14.57
CA VAL A 106 19.45 -0.30 -15.94
C VAL A 106 20.65 -0.23 -16.87
N VAL A 107 20.72 -1.16 -17.81
CA VAL A 107 21.73 -1.16 -18.87
C VAL A 107 21.18 -0.34 -20.02
N ASP A 108 21.69 0.88 -20.19
CA ASP A 108 21.35 1.72 -21.32
C ASP A 108 22.36 1.53 -22.44
N THR A 109 21.86 1.49 -23.67
CA THR A 109 22.67 1.32 -24.87
C THR A 109 22.49 2.52 -25.78
N THR A 110 23.57 3.24 -26.06
CA THR A 110 23.62 4.34 -27.02
C THR A 110 24.32 3.89 -28.29
N VAL A 111 23.75 4.25 -29.42
CA VAL A 111 24.25 3.94 -30.74
C VAL A 111 24.67 5.23 -31.40
N THR A 112 25.92 5.29 -31.87
CA THR A 112 26.40 6.37 -32.73
C THR A 112 26.08 5.99 -34.17
N ILE A 113 25.25 6.78 -34.82
CA ILE A 113 24.87 6.60 -36.22
C ILE A 113 25.46 7.72 -37.07
N LEU A 114 25.70 7.42 -38.34
CA LEU A 114 26.12 8.38 -39.35
C LEU A 114 24.90 8.77 -40.18
N MET A 115 24.63 10.06 -40.28
CA MET A 115 23.51 10.65 -41.01
C MET A 115 24.05 11.67 -42.02
N LEU A 116 23.32 11.90 -43.10
CA LEU A 116 23.56 13.01 -44.02
C LEU A 116 22.80 14.26 -43.54
N THR A 117 23.46 15.41 -43.59
CA THR A 117 22.78 16.70 -43.45
C THR A 117 22.04 17.07 -44.73
N GLU A 118 21.16 18.07 -44.67
CA GLU A 118 20.43 18.56 -45.85
C GLU A 118 21.37 19.01 -46.99
N ASP A 119 22.58 19.45 -46.64
CA ASP A 119 23.64 19.84 -47.58
C ASP A 119 24.48 18.66 -48.12
N GLY A 120 24.14 17.42 -47.74
CA GLY A 120 24.82 16.20 -48.17
C GLY A 120 26.15 15.92 -47.47
N VAL A 121 26.40 16.54 -46.31
CA VAL A 121 27.60 16.30 -45.49
C VAL A 121 27.31 15.20 -44.46
N GLU A 122 28.24 14.27 -44.27
CA GLU A 122 28.10 13.23 -43.25
C GLU A 122 28.38 13.78 -41.84
N ASP A 123 27.48 13.53 -40.89
CA ASP A 123 27.62 13.88 -39.48
C ASP A 123 27.21 12.71 -38.56
N THR A 124 27.74 12.69 -37.34
CA THR A 124 27.48 11.64 -36.35
C THR A 124 26.45 12.08 -35.31
N VAL A 125 25.45 11.23 -35.07
CA VAL A 125 24.38 11.49 -34.10
C VAL A 125 24.33 10.34 -33.08
N TYR A 126 24.03 10.67 -31.83
CA TYR A 126 23.84 9.69 -30.76
C TYR A 126 22.36 9.40 -30.56
N VAL A 127 21.98 8.13 -30.60
CA VAL A 127 20.59 7.68 -30.46
C VAL A 127 20.52 6.56 -29.44
N GLN A 128 19.44 6.51 -28.65
CA GLN A 128 19.20 5.38 -27.75
C GLN A 128 18.76 4.16 -28.56
N LYS A 129 19.30 2.97 -28.26
CA LYS A 129 19.03 1.74 -29.03
C LYS A 129 17.55 1.41 -29.19
N LYS A 130 16.72 1.73 -28.19
CA LYS A 130 15.25 1.56 -28.25
C LYS A 130 14.56 2.40 -29.32
N ASN A 131 15.16 3.52 -29.75
CA ASN A 131 14.64 4.41 -30.79
C ASN A 131 15.39 4.23 -32.12
N LEU A 132 16.29 3.24 -32.22
CA LEU A 132 17.09 3.01 -33.42
C LEU A 132 16.23 2.56 -34.60
N SER A 133 15.11 1.87 -34.36
CA SER A 133 14.17 1.46 -35.41
C SER A 133 13.66 2.65 -36.21
N ASP A 134 13.40 3.76 -35.53
CA ASP A 134 12.81 4.95 -36.14
C ASP A 134 13.86 5.67 -36.99
N THR A 135 15.10 5.74 -36.52
CA THR A 135 16.21 6.35 -37.27
C THR A 135 16.70 5.50 -38.44
N LEU A 136 16.55 4.18 -38.40
CA LEU A 136 16.83 3.31 -39.55
C LEU A 136 15.88 3.54 -40.73
N SER A 137 14.69 4.11 -40.47
CA SER A 137 13.70 4.43 -41.50
C SER A 137 13.92 5.81 -42.15
N ASP A 138 14.89 6.58 -41.65
CA ASP A 138 15.19 7.93 -42.14
C ASP A 138 15.95 7.87 -43.48
N PRO A 139 15.51 8.60 -44.53
CA PRO A 139 16.22 8.68 -45.81
C PRO A 139 17.67 9.18 -45.72
N PHE A 140 17.99 9.96 -44.68
CA PHE A 140 19.32 10.49 -44.45
C PHE A 140 20.22 9.54 -43.66
N PHE A 141 19.72 8.38 -43.22
CA PHE A 141 20.53 7.38 -42.53
C PHE A 141 21.54 6.73 -43.46
N VAL A 142 22.80 6.65 -43.01
CA VAL A 142 23.89 6.01 -43.76
C VAL A 142 24.28 4.67 -43.13
N LYS A 143 24.75 4.68 -41.89
CA LYS A 143 25.19 3.46 -41.20
C LYS A 143 25.29 3.64 -39.68
N VAL A 144 25.30 2.51 -38.97
CA VAL A 144 25.71 2.47 -37.56
C VAL A 144 27.24 2.46 -37.46
N VAL A 145 27.80 3.34 -36.64
CA VAL A 145 29.26 3.51 -36.47
C VAL A 145 29.75 2.73 -35.25
N ASN A 146 29.07 2.90 -34.11
CA ASN A 146 29.46 2.27 -32.87
C ASN A 146 28.25 2.07 -31.94
N GLU A 147 28.35 1.12 -31.03
CA GLU A 147 27.38 0.85 -29.99
C GLU A 147 28.10 0.79 -28.63
N ASN A 148 27.68 1.64 -27.71
CA ASN A 148 28.22 1.72 -26.37
C ASN A 148 27.14 1.41 -25.34
N THR A 149 27.47 0.57 -24.37
CA THR A 149 26.61 0.24 -23.23
C THR A 149 27.15 0.88 -21.97
N PHE A 150 26.28 1.47 -21.16
CA PHE A 150 26.63 1.91 -19.82
C PHE A 150 25.54 1.53 -18.82
N GLU A 151 25.95 1.29 -17.58
CA GLU A 151 25.04 0.99 -16.50
C GLU A 151 24.72 2.26 -15.73
N ARG A 152 23.45 2.46 -15.39
CA ARG A 152 23.04 3.47 -14.41
C ARG A 152 22.10 2.87 -13.38
N VAL A 153 22.19 3.38 -12.16
CA VAL A 153 21.27 3.00 -11.08
C VAL A 153 20.07 3.92 -11.13
N GLU A 154 18.89 3.33 -11.34
CA GLU A 154 17.62 4.04 -11.29
C GLU A 154 16.86 3.65 -10.01
N THR A 155 16.18 4.63 -9.42
CA THR A 155 15.32 4.40 -8.26
C THR A 155 13.89 4.25 -8.76
N VAL A 156 13.41 3.01 -8.81
CA VAL A 156 12.06 2.69 -9.27
C VAL A 156 11.15 2.54 -8.06
N SER A 157 10.05 3.29 -8.01
CA SER A 157 9.01 3.06 -7.01
C SER A 157 7.87 2.25 -7.59
N TYR A 158 7.55 1.12 -6.97
CA TYR A 158 6.43 0.26 -7.33
C TYR A 158 5.59 -0.06 -6.10
N PHE A 159 4.30 -0.34 -6.30
CA PHE A 159 3.46 -0.86 -5.24
C PHE A 159 3.60 -2.38 -5.23
N ASN A 160 4.02 -2.96 -4.09
CA ASN A 160 4.13 -4.42 -3.99
C ASN A 160 2.72 -5.01 -3.91
N LYS A 161 2.20 -5.48 -5.05
CA LYS A 161 0.87 -6.12 -5.17
C LYS A 161 0.85 -7.56 -4.62
N ARG A 162 1.97 -8.13 -4.18
CA ARG A 162 2.04 -9.56 -3.80
C ARG A 162 1.68 -9.78 -2.33
N PHE A 163 0.66 -10.62 -2.18
CA PHE A 163 0.09 -11.32 -1.01
C PHE A 163 1.10 -12.14 -0.17
N ARG A 164 2.28 -11.60 0.15
CA ARG A 164 3.26 -12.34 0.93
C ARG A 164 3.41 -11.68 2.29
N LYS A 165 3.06 -12.42 3.34
CA LYS A 165 3.61 -12.20 4.67
C LYS A 165 5.13 -12.33 4.52
N GLU A 166 5.81 -11.21 4.35
CA GLU A 166 7.26 -11.20 4.14
C GLU A 166 7.93 -11.68 5.43
N ARG A 167 8.97 -12.52 5.27
CA ARG A 167 9.83 -12.98 6.37
C ARG A 167 10.81 -11.90 6.81
N ASP A 168 10.49 -10.63 6.53
CA ASP A 168 11.30 -9.50 6.96
C ASP A 168 10.90 -9.16 8.41
N PRO A 169 11.78 -9.37 9.39
CA PRO A 169 11.44 -9.19 10.81
C PRO A 169 11.09 -7.74 11.17
N GLU A 170 11.38 -6.77 10.29
CA GLU A 170 11.12 -5.36 10.53
C GLU A 170 9.71 -4.92 10.09
N TYR A 171 9.09 -5.60 9.12
CA TYR A 171 7.80 -5.20 8.53
C TYR A 171 6.88 -6.40 8.26
N ASN A 172 6.08 -6.77 9.25
CA ASN A 172 5.13 -7.90 9.18
C ASN A 172 3.70 -7.42 8.84
N PHE A 173 3.53 -6.57 7.82
CA PHE A 173 2.22 -6.06 7.41
C PHE A 173 1.63 -6.88 6.27
N VAL A 174 0.37 -7.30 6.40
CA VAL A 174 -0.41 -7.86 5.28
C VAL A 174 -0.88 -6.68 4.43
N ALA A 175 -0.49 -6.66 3.14
CA ALA A 175 -0.76 -5.56 2.22
C ALA A 175 -2.23 -5.46 1.76
N LEU A 176 -3.05 -6.47 2.07
CA LEU A 176 -4.49 -6.41 1.88
C LEU A 176 -5.18 -6.46 3.22
N PRO A 177 -6.30 -5.74 3.37
CA PRO A 177 -7.08 -5.84 4.57
C PRO A 177 -7.63 -7.26 4.73
N ASP A 178 -7.43 -7.82 5.91
CA ASP A 178 -7.93 -9.13 6.29
C ASP A 178 -8.59 -9.05 7.68
N SER A 179 -9.26 -10.13 8.08
CA SER A 179 -9.94 -10.16 9.37
C SER A 179 -8.98 -10.01 10.56
N SER A 180 -7.69 -10.29 10.41
CA SER A 180 -6.72 -10.15 11.50
C SER A 180 -6.45 -8.69 11.87
N GLN A 181 -6.69 -7.76 10.93
CA GLN A 181 -6.52 -6.32 11.16
C GLN A 181 -7.63 -5.71 12.03
N PHE A 182 -8.73 -6.43 12.28
CA PHE A 182 -9.82 -5.93 13.12
C PHE A 182 -9.55 -6.06 14.62
N ASN A 183 -8.48 -6.75 15.01
CA ASN A 183 -8.17 -7.01 16.40
C ASN A 183 -6.89 -6.28 16.83
N CYS A 184 -6.89 -5.79 18.06
CA CYS A 184 -5.74 -5.20 18.72
C CYS A 184 -4.60 -6.24 18.82
N PRO A 185 -3.38 -5.93 18.36
CA PRO A 185 -2.27 -6.91 18.37
C PRO A 185 -1.82 -7.27 19.79
N LEU A 186 -2.17 -6.45 20.79
CA LEU A 186 -1.79 -6.66 22.19
C LEU A 186 -2.82 -7.50 22.97
N THR A 187 -4.11 -7.20 22.83
CA THR A 187 -5.18 -7.86 23.61
C THR A 187 -5.99 -8.86 22.80
N ASN A 188 -5.85 -8.87 21.47
CA ASN A 188 -6.72 -9.56 20.51
C ASN A 188 -8.20 -9.17 20.58
N GLU A 189 -8.54 -8.11 21.32
CA GLU A 189 -9.90 -7.56 21.34
C GLU A 189 -10.18 -6.78 20.04
N PRO A 190 -11.42 -6.81 19.53
CA PRO A 190 -11.79 -6.06 18.33
C PRO A 190 -11.68 -4.56 18.56
N TYR A 191 -11.34 -3.81 17.52
CA TYR A 191 -11.44 -2.35 17.55
C TYR A 191 -12.90 -1.90 17.68
N ILE A 192 -13.10 -0.77 18.34
CA ILE A 192 -14.43 -0.21 18.55
C ILE A 192 -14.73 0.70 17.35
N ILE A 193 -15.74 0.34 16.56
CA ILE A 193 -16.26 1.12 15.45
C ILE A 193 -17.54 1.80 15.93
N GLU A 194 -17.56 3.13 15.91
CA GLU A 194 -18.73 3.94 16.25
C GLU A 194 -19.17 4.72 15.02
N ILE A 195 -20.43 4.55 14.63
CA ILE A 195 -21.02 5.21 13.47
C ILE A 195 -21.89 6.36 13.93
N SER A 196 -21.72 7.48 13.26
CA SER A 196 -22.59 8.65 13.32
C SER A 196 -23.06 8.96 11.90
N PRO A 197 -24.14 9.74 11.70
CA PRO A 197 -24.84 9.83 10.41
C PRO A 197 -23.94 10.09 9.19
N ASN A 198 -22.85 10.83 9.36
CA ASN A 198 -21.89 11.13 8.29
C ASN A 198 -20.43 10.88 8.72
N SER A 199 -20.20 10.18 9.82
CA SER A 199 -18.85 10.01 10.37
C SER A 199 -18.65 8.62 10.97
N VAL A 200 -17.43 8.12 10.82
CA VAL A 200 -17.01 6.86 11.43
C VAL A 200 -15.81 7.11 12.33
N ARG A 201 -15.88 6.54 13.54
CA ARG A 201 -14.81 6.58 14.52
C ARG A 201 -14.31 5.18 14.79
N VAL A 202 -13.01 4.97 14.60
CA VAL A 202 -12.33 3.72 14.93
C VAL A 202 -11.42 3.99 16.12
N SER A 203 -11.58 3.22 17.20
CA SER A 203 -10.80 3.44 18.42
C SER A 203 -10.22 2.17 19.02
N SER A 204 -9.09 2.37 19.69
CA SER A 204 -8.39 1.32 20.44
C SER A 204 -9.30 0.76 21.55
N PRO A 205 -9.44 -0.58 21.67
CA PRO A 205 -10.26 -1.19 22.72
C PRO A 205 -9.67 -0.96 24.12
N ILE A 206 -8.36 -0.75 24.20
CA ILE A 206 -7.66 -0.54 25.45
C ILE A 206 -7.65 0.94 25.87
N ARG A 207 -7.87 1.20 27.16
CA ARG A 207 -7.62 2.50 27.81
C ARG A 207 -6.22 2.55 28.44
N SER A 208 -5.88 1.51 29.19
CA SER A 208 -4.55 1.26 29.74
C SER A 208 -4.32 -0.23 29.85
N TYR A 209 -3.07 -0.65 29.65
CA TYR A 209 -2.66 -2.05 29.74
C TYR A 209 -1.33 -2.11 30.51
N ARG A 210 -1.21 -3.12 31.38
CA ARG A 210 0.00 -3.39 32.14
C ARG A 210 0.19 -4.89 32.27
N ASP A 211 1.36 -5.36 31.88
CA ASP A 211 1.79 -6.75 32.01
C ASP A 211 3.13 -6.78 32.74
N ASN A 212 3.23 -7.52 33.85
CA ASN A 212 4.44 -7.58 34.65
C ASN A 212 5.44 -8.56 34.02
N ARG A 213 6.64 -8.08 33.67
CA ARG A 213 7.68 -8.87 33.01
C ARG A 213 9.00 -8.75 33.76
N TYR A 214 9.70 -9.86 33.95
CA TYR A 214 11.04 -9.84 34.56
C TYR A 214 11.08 -9.14 35.94
N GLY A 215 10.28 -9.63 36.88
CA GLY A 215 10.28 -9.16 38.27
C GLY A 215 9.66 -7.76 38.43
N PHE A 216 10.49 -6.72 38.35
CA PHE A 216 10.08 -5.32 38.57
C PHE A 216 9.86 -4.52 37.28
N PHE A 217 10.16 -5.11 36.11
CA PHE A 217 9.80 -4.49 34.85
C PHE A 217 8.35 -4.82 34.47
N SER A 218 7.75 -4.00 33.62
CA SER A 218 6.40 -4.26 33.12
C SER A 218 6.24 -3.57 31.78
N LEU A 219 5.58 -4.26 30.86
CA LEU A 219 5.07 -3.68 29.64
C LEU A 219 3.87 -2.82 30.01
N LYS A 220 3.92 -1.54 29.67
CA LYS A 220 2.85 -0.57 29.93
C LYS A 220 2.53 0.16 28.65
N THR A 221 1.26 0.11 28.27
CA THR A 221 0.77 0.97 27.19
C THR A 221 -0.52 1.65 27.61
N ARG A 222 -0.76 2.82 27.02
CA ARG A 222 -2.05 3.51 27.11
C ARG A 222 -2.84 3.19 25.85
N SER A 223 -4.02 3.79 25.71
CA SER A 223 -4.77 3.74 24.45
C SER A 223 -3.85 4.00 23.25
N HIS A 224 -3.96 3.15 22.23
CA HIS A 224 -3.18 3.32 21.00
C HIS A 224 -3.66 4.52 20.16
N GLY A 225 -4.85 5.06 20.50
CA GLY A 225 -5.45 6.24 19.90
C GLY A 225 -6.83 5.96 19.31
N TYR A 226 -7.29 6.91 18.52
CA TYR A 226 -8.51 6.80 17.71
C TYR A 226 -8.35 7.58 16.40
N ILE A 227 -9.17 7.24 15.42
CA ILE A 227 -9.36 7.97 14.17
C ILE A 227 -10.81 8.42 14.13
N ILE A 228 -11.05 9.69 13.82
CA ILE A 228 -12.39 10.25 13.59
C ILE A 228 -12.31 11.19 12.39
N ASP A 229 -13.13 10.95 11.37
CA ASP A 229 -13.19 11.77 10.15
C ASP A 229 -11.80 12.07 9.55
N GLY A 230 -10.97 11.04 9.47
CA GLY A 230 -9.61 11.12 8.93
C GLY A 230 -8.59 11.76 9.87
N THR A 231 -9.03 12.34 10.98
CA THR A 231 -8.15 12.94 12.00
C THR A 231 -7.66 11.86 12.96
N ARG A 232 -6.34 11.68 13.02
CA ARG A 232 -5.70 10.71 13.91
C ARG A 232 -5.33 11.37 15.23
N SER A 233 -5.64 10.71 16.34
CA SER A 233 -5.35 11.23 17.68
C SER A 233 -3.85 11.29 18.03
N TRP A 234 -2.96 10.93 17.10
CA TRP A 234 -1.52 10.78 17.32
C TRP A 234 -0.65 11.51 16.30
N ASP A 235 -1.28 12.28 15.41
CA ASP A 235 -0.57 13.17 14.48
C ASP A 235 -0.33 14.57 15.11
N ASN A 236 -0.79 14.79 16.35
CA ASN A 236 -0.59 15.98 17.17
C ASN A 236 0.54 15.81 18.21
#